data_AF-A0A6M1SS82-F1
#
_entry.id   AF-A0A6M1SS82-F1
#
_cell.length_a   1.000
_cell.length_b   1.000
_cell.length_c   1.000
_cell.angle_alpha   90.00
_cell.angle_beta   90.00
_cell.angle_gamma   90.00
#
_symmetry.space_group_name_H-M   'P 1'
#
loop_
_entity.id
_entity.type
_entity.pdbx_description
1 polymer ?
#
loop_
_entity_poly.entity_id
_entity_poly.type
_entity_poly.pdbx_seq_one_letter_code
_entity_poly.pdbx_strand_id
1 'polypeptide(L)' 'MYSKILNAPGELYLGSDRQTAIAQGGRHFRSAAKAVAFAMEHAAPVSLRGAMLRVGGQTFERKQIIHLHEAMVDGALDH' A
#
# COMPACT_ATOMS: atom_id res chain seq x y z
N MET A 1 3.32 -4.49 16.24
CA MET A 1 2.92 -5.79 15.67
C MET A 1 2.28 -5.61 14.28
N TYR A 2 2.99 -4.96 13.35
CA TYR A 2 2.56 -4.80 11.94
C TYR A 2 3.25 -5.80 10.99
N SER A 3 4.25 -6.54 11.49
CA SER A 3 5.12 -7.42 10.72
C SER A 3 4.38 -8.55 9.98
N LYS A 4 3.31 -9.11 10.55
CA LYS A 4 2.51 -10.14 9.88
C LYS A 4 1.73 -9.60 8.67
N ILE A 5 1.15 -8.40 8.79
CA ILE A 5 0.40 -7.77 7.69
C ILE A 5 1.37 -7.39 6.57
N LEU A 6 2.53 -6.85 6.93
CA LEU A 6 3.59 -6.45 5.98
C LEU A 6 4.14 -7.62 5.17
N ASN A 7 4.30 -8.80 5.77
CA ASN A 7 4.75 -10.01 5.07
C ASN A 7 3.64 -10.77 4.33
N ALA A 8 2.37 -10.48 4.61
CA ALA A 8 1.26 -11.15 3.96
C ALA A 8 1.08 -10.66 2.50
N PRO A 9 0.68 -11.55 1.58
CA PRO A 9 0.41 -11.17 0.20
C PRO A 9 -0.77 -10.19 0.13
N GLY A 10 -0.70 -9.25 -0.81
CA GLY A 10 -1.71 -8.22 -0.96
C GLY A 10 -1.81 -7.65 -2.37
N GLU A 11 -2.94 -7.04 -2.66
CA GLU A 11 -3.33 -6.45 -3.93
C GLU A 11 -3.29 -4.93 -3.82
N LEU A 12 -2.44 -4.28 -4.62
CA LEU A 12 -2.35 -2.82 -4.67
C LEU A 12 -3.12 -2.30 -5.88
N TYR A 13 -4.07 -1.44 -5.62
CA TYR A 13 -4.84 -0.72 -6.64
C TYR A 13 -4.29 0.70 -6.69
N LEU A 14 -3.77 1.11 -7.85
CA LEU A 14 -3.23 2.45 -8.09
C LEU A 14 -4.10 3.16 -9.12
N GLY A 15 -4.46 4.41 -8.83
CA GLY A 15 -5.24 5.23 -9.74
C GLY A 15 -5.52 6.59 -9.14
N SER A 16 -5.73 7.58 -10.01
CA SER A 16 -6.09 8.94 -9.61
C SER A 16 -7.38 8.98 -8.80
N ASP A 17 -8.28 8.01 -8.99
CA ASP A 17 -9.57 7.92 -8.34
C ASP A 17 -9.91 6.45 -8.06
N ARG A 18 -10.78 6.18 -7.08
CA ARG A 18 -11.15 4.81 -6.69
C ARG A 18 -11.64 3.99 -7.90
N GLN A 19 -12.41 4.63 -8.77
CA GLN A 19 -12.95 4.02 -9.99
C GLN A 19 -11.86 3.70 -11.01
N THR A 20 -10.86 4.57 -11.18
CA THR A 20 -9.74 4.31 -12.09
C THR A 20 -8.80 3.25 -11.52
N ALA A 21 -8.60 3.23 -10.20
CA ALA A 21 -7.81 2.20 -9.52
C ALA A 21 -8.44 0.80 -9.66
N ILE A 22 -9.77 0.71 -9.56
CA ILE A 22 -10.49 -0.54 -9.81
C ILE A 22 -10.44 -0.91 -11.30
N ALA A 23 -10.60 0.05 -12.20
CA ALA A 23 -10.58 -0.18 -13.65
C ALA A 23 -9.20 -0.62 -14.17
N GLN A 24 -8.10 -0.10 -13.60
CA GLN A 24 -6.74 -0.54 -13.92
C GLN A 24 -6.43 -1.93 -13.34
N GLY A 25 -7.22 -2.39 -12.37
CA GLY A 25 -7.04 -3.66 -11.70
C GLY A 25 -5.96 -3.62 -10.62
N GLY A 26 -6.14 -4.47 -9.61
CA GLY A 26 -5.21 -4.61 -8.51
C GLY A 26 -3.98 -5.38 -8.94
N ARG A 27 -2.80 -4.84 -8.64
CA ARG A 27 -1.54 -5.55 -8.84
C ARG A 27 -1.23 -6.40 -7.63
N HIS A 28 -1.09 -7.70 -7.85
CA HIS A 28 -0.80 -8.66 -6.79
C HIS A 28 0.68 -8.61 -6.40
N PHE A 29 0.95 -8.49 -5.10
CA PHE A 29 2.29 -8.49 -4.52
C PHE A 29 2.45 -9.66 -3.54
N ARG A 30 3.68 -10.17 -3.44
CA ARG A 30 4.00 -11.24 -2.48
C ARG A 30 3.92 -10.78 -1.03
N SER A 31 4.06 -9.48 -0.78
CA SER A 31 4.06 -8.89 0.57
C SER A 31 3.51 -7.47 0.52
N ALA A 32 2.69 -7.10 1.50
CA ALA A 32 2.12 -5.76 1.62
C ALA A 32 3.19 -4.67 1.77
N ALA A 33 4.31 -4.94 2.46
CA ALA A 33 5.46 -4.03 2.51
C ALA A 33 5.96 -3.62 1.11
N LYS A 34 6.04 -4.60 0.21
CA LYS A 34 6.51 -4.40 -1.17
C LYS A 34 5.49 -3.63 -2.00
N ALA A 35 4.21 -3.87 -1.75
CA ALA A 35 3.13 -3.10 -2.34
C ALA A 35 3.16 -1.63 -1.89
N VAL A 36 3.33 -1.37 -0.59
CA VAL A 36 3.41 -0.01 -0.04
C VAL A 36 4.63 0.72 -0.59
N ALA A 37 5.82 0.10 -0.58
CA ALA A 37 7.03 0.69 -1.15
C ALA A 37 6.87 0.99 -2.64
N PHE A 38 6.30 0.05 -3.41
CA PHE A 38 6.02 0.27 -4.82
C PHE A 38 5.02 1.41 -5.03
N ALA A 39 3.98 1.51 -4.20
CA ALA A 39 3.03 2.60 -4.25
C ALA A 39 3.72 3.96 -4.05
N MET A 40 4.64 4.06 -3.09
CA MET A 40 5.36 5.29 -2.78
C MET A 40 6.41 5.64 -3.84
N GLU A 41 7.09 4.63 -4.41
CA GLU A 41 8.13 4.82 -5.43
C GLU A 41 7.55 5.12 -6.82
N HIS A 42 6.50 4.41 -7.23
CA HIS A 42 5.91 4.55 -8.56
C HIS A 42 4.70 5.49 -8.63
N ALA A 43 3.93 5.64 -7.54
CA ALA A 43 2.83 6.59 -7.51
C ALA A 43 3.27 7.83 -6.73
N ALA A 44 3.60 8.90 -7.47
CA ALA A 44 3.78 10.22 -6.88
C ALA A 44 2.61 10.52 -5.93
N PRO A 45 2.81 11.27 -4.82
CA PRO A 45 1.81 11.46 -3.76
C PRO A 45 0.45 12.01 -4.23
N VAL A 46 0.42 12.60 -5.43
CA VAL A 46 -0.78 13.10 -6.13
C VAL A 46 -1.61 11.99 -6.79
N SER A 47 -0.98 10.90 -7.24
CA SER A 47 -1.60 9.75 -7.92
C SER A 47 -2.16 8.71 -6.95
N LEU A 48 -1.91 8.87 -5.65
CA LEU A 48 -2.44 8.00 -4.60
C LEU A 48 -3.87 8.33 -4.17
N ARG A 49 -4.53 9.32 -4.79
CA ARG A 49 -5.89 9.77 -4.41
C ARG A 49 -6.93 8.62 -4.41
N GLY A 50 -6.82 7.69 -5.36
CA GLY A 50 -7.64 6.48 -5.42
C GLY A 50 -6.97 5.20 -4.91
N ALA A 51 -5.77 5.29 -4.33
CA ALA A 51 -4.98 4.11 -4.02
C ALA A 51 -5.54 3.32 -2.83
N MET A 52 -5.57 2.01 -2.99
CA MET A 52 -6.05 1.07 -1.99
C MET A 52 -5.16 -0.17 -1.98
N LEU A 53 -4.90 -0.71 -0.80
CA LEU A 53 -4.13 -1.92 -0.61
C LEU A 53 -4.99 -2.94 0.09
N ARG A 54 -5.18 -4.12 -0.51
CA ARG A 54 -5.94 -5.21 0.10
C ARG A 54 -5.01 -6.32 0.55
N VAL A 55 -5.02 -6.67 1.83
CA VAL A 55 -4.14 -7.70 2.42
C VAL A 55 -5.00 -8.65 3.23
N GLY A 56 -5.05 -9.93 2.86
CA GLY A 56 -5.76 -10.96 3.65
C GLY A 56 -7.21 -10.62 3.99
N GLY A 57 -7.93 -9.88 3.13
CA GLY A 57 -9.31 -9.46 3.36
C GLY A 57 -9.48 -8.10 4.06
N GLN A 58 -8.40 -7.48 4.53
CA GLN A 58 -8.42 -6.09 5.01
C GLN A 58 -8.09 -5.14 3.87
N THR A 59 -8.85 -4.05 3.74
CA THR A 59 -8.56 -2.99 2.77
C THR A 59 -8.03 -1.77 3.51
N PHE A 60 -6.84 -1.33 3.10
CA PHE A 60 -6.16 -0.14 3.59
C PHE A 60 -6.30 0.97 2.56
N GLU A 61 -6.81 2.11 2.98
CA GLU A 61 -6.93 3.30 2.13
C GLU A 61 -5.62 4.10 2.12
N ARG A 62 -5.49 5.04 1.18
CA ARG A 62 -4.34 5.97 1.05
C ARG A 62 -3.74 6.40 2.40
N LYS A 63 -4.56 6.92 3.32
CA LYS A 63 -4.08 7.43 4.62
C LYS A 63 -3.41 6.33 5.44
N GLN A 64 -3.94 5.11 5.39
CA GLN A 64 -3.36 3.98 6.10
C GLN A 64 -2.13 3.42 5.41
N ILE A 65 -2.08 3.43 4.07
CA ILE A 65 -0.88 3.05 3.30
C ILE A 65 0.29 3.98 3.66
N ILE A 66 0.04 5.29 3.71
CA ILE A 66 1.04 6.29 4.11
C ILE A 66 1.47 6.04 5.56
N HIS A 67 0.52 5.84 6.48
CA HIS A 67 0.84 5.57 7.88
C HIS A 67 1.64 4.26 8.07
N LEU A 68 1.34 3.22 7.28
CA LEU A 68 2.11 1.98 7.26
C LEU A 68 3.52 2.20 6.72
N HIS A 69 3.67 3.00 5.66
CA HIS A 69 4.99 3.37 5.14
C HIS A 69 5.81 4.15 6.16
N GLU A 70 5.20 5.16 6.79
CA GLU A 70 5.84 5.95 7.85
C GLU A 70 6.24 5.05 9.01
N ALA A 71 5.37 4.16 9.48
CA ALA A 71 5.70 3.20 10.54
C ALA A 71 6.81 2.20 10.14
N MET A 72 6.94 1.86 8.85
CA MET A 72 8.04 1.04 8.33
C MET A 72 9.37 1.77 8.29
N VAL A 73 9.34 3.06 7.94
CA VAL A 73 10.54 3.92 7.87
C VAL A 73 10.99 4.35 9.27
N ASP A 74 10.05 4.75 10.12
CA ASP A 74 10.30 5.18 11.50
C ASP A 74 10.75 4.01 12.38
N GLY A 75 10.12 2.83 12.23
CA GLY A 75 10.54 1.60 12.90
C GLY A 75 11.88 1.02 12.41
N ALA A 76 12.51 1.62 11.40
CA ALA A 76 13.87 1.24 10.95
C ALA A 76 14.98 2.04 11.65
N LEU A 77 14.64 3.02 12.50
CA LEU A 77 15.61 3.88 13.20
C LEU A 77 15.81 3.52 14.69
N ASP A 78 15.28 2.39 15.17
CA ASP A 78 15.49 1.88 16.54
C ASP A 78 16.31 0.57 16.56
N HIS A 79 17.53 0.63 16.03
CA HIS A 79 18.55 -0.39 16.30
C HIS A 79 19.90 0.23 16.61
#